data_AF-A0AA34Z1X3-F1
#
_entry.id   AF-A0AA34Z1X3-F1
#
_cell.length_a   1.000
_cell.length_b   1.000
_cell.length_c   1.000
_cell.angle_alpha   90.00
_cell.angle_beta   90.00
_cell.angle_gamma   90.00
#
_symmetry.space_group_name_H-M   'P 1'
#
loop_
_entity.id
_entity.type
_entity.pdbx_description
1 polymer ?
#
loop_
_entity_poly.entity_id
_entity_poly.type
_entity_poly.pdbx_seq_one_letter_code
_entity_poly.pdbx_strand_id
1 'polypeptide(L)'
;MNNYTDATPDATDWFRYARQVQKQQLYQLTQLGVLAGKISHLTHMLQCERGASNIWLCSKGQLYALECRASSALADENITPFLPLLATLRPLASSALCHRIAAAVGCLEQLPQLREQIKTQRITAEQAMAQFSRTISHLLSIIPQLNDSVDDPRIVKHLVALYSFMQGKELVGQERALGAIGFTQAAFSDALRQSLVDRIDGQQPCFEAFLSLAAPDVSAIFARECTAGLEIEQLRRQACTRVPPADGGEGALRWFALQTQRLEHLRALEELLINELMHTTATMLEEDDDVNVSSWIEETTSDRLSARLDKQLLPLVRQQARELEQLSAQLASLQDSMEERTLIDKAKNILMNHQNMSEEQAWQCLRKMAMDKNQRMVEIARALLTVRALWPLTPKE
;
A
#
# COMPACT_ATOMS: atom_id res chain seq x y z
N MET A 1 -11.05 -60.24 -26.46
CA MET A 1 -11.74 -60.13 -25.17
C MET A 1 -10.90 -59.18 -24.31
N ASN A 2 -11.28 -57.90 -24.29
CA ASN A 2 -10.64 -56.87 -23.47
C ASN A 2 -11.35 -56.84 -22.12
N ASN A 3 -10.66 -57.24 -21.05
CA ASN A 3 -11.08 -56.97 -19.68
C ASN A 3 -10.60 -55.57 -19.28
N TYR A 4 -11.40 -54.54 -19.58
CA TYR A 4 -11.38 -53.30 -18.83
C TYR A 4 -12.33 -53.49 -17.65
N THR A 5 -11.80 -53.95 -16.51
CA THR A 5 -12.46 -53.72 -15.24
C THR A 5 -12.26 -52.26 -14.88
N ASP A 6 -13.27 -51.43 -15.11
CA ASP A 6 -13.46 -50.15 -14.42
C ASP A 6 -13.55 -50.46 -12.92
N ALA A 7 -12.40 -50.52 -12.25
CA ALA A 7 -12.36 -50.60 -10.80
C ALA A 7 -12.79 -49.24 -10.27
N THR A 8 -13.96 -49.18 -9.63
CA THR A 8 -14.43 -47.98 -8.95
C THR A 8 -13.40 -47.59 -7.88
N PRO A 9 -12.87 -46.36 -7.88
CA PRO A 9 -11.84 -45.94 -6.95
C PRO A 9 -12.31 -46.10 -5.51
N ASP A 10 -11.48 -46.70 -4.67
CA ASP A 10 -11.79 -46.94 -3.25
C ASP A 10 -11.53 -45.69 -2.39
N ALA A 11 -11.85 -45.75 -1.09
CA ALA A 11 -11.62 -44.63 -0.18
C ALA A 11 -10.14 -44.22 -0.07
N THR A 12 -9.22 -45.16 -0.24
CA THR A 12 -7.77 -44.90 -0.24
C THR A 12 -7.35 -44.18 -1.51
N ASP A 13 -7.91 -44.55 -2.66
CA ASP A 13 -7.65 -43.89 -3.93
C ASP A 13 -8.17 -42.44 -3.93
N TRP A 14 -9.39 -42.22 -3.43
CA TRP A 14 -9.93 -40.87 -3.22
C TRP A 14 -9.11 -40.05 -2.22
N PHE A 15 -8.65 -40.68 -1.12
CA PHE A 15 -7.76 -40.02 -0.17
C PHE A 15 -6.43 -39.62 -0.82
N ARG A 16 -5.75 -40.54 -1.52
CA ARG A 16 -4.49 -40.24 -2.24
C ARG A 16 -4.68 -39.13 -3.27
N TYR A 17 -5.79 -39.13 -3.99
CA TYR A 17 -6.10 -38.08 -4.94
C TYR A 17 -6.35 -36.73 -4.26
N ALA A 18 -7.14 -36.69 -3.18
CA ALA A 18 -7.37 -35.47 -2.39
C ALA A 18 -6.05 -34.89 -1.86
N ARG A 19 -5.15 -35.75 -1.38
CA ARG A 19 -3.80 -35.41 -0.93
C ARG A 19 -2.94 -34.84 -2.06
N GLN A 20 -2.98 -35.44 -3.24
CA GLN A 20 -2.27 -34.93 -4.41
C GLN A 20 -2.76 -33.53 -4.81
N VAL A 21 -4.08 -33.31 -4.80
CA VAL A 21 -4.69 -32.00 -5.09
C VAL A 21 -4.29 -30.96 -4.03
N GLN A 22 -4.35 -31.33 -2.75
CA GLN A 22 -3.95 -30.45 -1.65
C GLN A 22 -2.47 -30.04 -1.75
N LYS A 23 -1.58 -31.00 -2.01
CA LYS A 23 -0.15 -30.73 -2.19
C LYS A 23 0.11 -29.80 -3.39
N GLN A 24 -0.61 -29.97 -4.50
CA GLN A 24 -0.54 -29.05 -5.64
C GLN A 24 -0.99 -27.63 -5.27
N GLN A 25 -2.07 -27.49 -4.50
CA GLN A 25 -2.53 -26.18 -4.02
C GLN A 25 -1.47 -25.52 -3.11
N LEU A 26 -0.86 -26.26 -2.19
CA LEU A 26 0.18 -25.74 -1.32
C LEU A 26 1.41 -25.25 -2.09
N TYR A 27 1.85 -25.99 -3.13
CA TYR A 27 2.93 -25.52 -4.01
C TYR A 27 2.57 -24.22 -4.74
N GLN A 28 1.30 -24.05 -5.15
CA GLN A 28 0.83 -22.80 -5.71
C GLN A 28 0.90 -21.66 -4.67
N LEU A 29 0.52 -21.91 -3.42
CA LEU A 29 0.63 -20.91 -2.34
C LEU A 29 2.08 -20.47 -2.11
N THR A 30 3.05 -21.39 -2.14
CA THR A 30 4.47 -21.02 -2.06
C THR A 30 4.91 -20.13 -3.23
N GLN A 31 4.47 -20.44 -4.45
CA GLN A 31 4.75 -19.58 -5.62
C GLN A 31 4.13 -18.18 -5.48
N LEU A 32 2.92 -18.09 -4.91
CA LEU A 32 2.28 -16.82 -4.60
C LEU A 32 3.08 -16.01 -3.57
N GLY A 33 3.60 -16.66 -2.53
CA GLY A 33 4.48 -16.03 -1.55
C GLY A 33 5.75 -15.45 -2.18
N VAL A 34 6.41 -16.25 -3.04
CA VAL A 34 7.60 -15.80 -3.80
C VAL A 34 7.26 -14.58 -4.66
N LEU A 35 6.12 -14.62 -5.36
CA LEU A 35 5.68 -13.52 -6.20
C LEU A 35 5.38 -12.25 -5.40
N ALA A 36 4.68 -12.36 -4.27
CA ALA A 36 4.43 -11.23 -3.37
C ALA A 36 5.75 -10.60 -2.88
N GLY A 37 6.73 -11.44 -2.52
CA GLY A 37 8.07 -10.99 -2.16
C GLY A 37 8.80 -10.25 -3.30
N LYS A 38 8.69 -10.76 -4.55
CA LYS A 38 9.26 -10.09 -5.72
C LYS A 38 8.58 -8.76 -6.05
N ILE A 39 7.25 -8.69 -5.95
CA ILE A 39 6.48 -7.45 -6.11
C ILE A 39 6.92 -6.42 -5.07
N SER A 40 7.07 -6.84 -3.81
CA SER A 40 7.54 -5.99 -2.72
C SER A 40 8.94 -5.43 -2.99
N HIS A 41 9.89 -6.29 -3.34
CA HIS A 41 11.26 -5.87 -3.57
C HIS A 41 11.37 -4.92 -4.78
N LEU A 42 10.70 -5.23 -5.90
CA LEU A 42 10.64 -4.33 -7.06
C LEU A 42 9.98 -2.99 -6.72
N THR A 43 8.88 -3.01 -5.95
CA THR A 43 8.21 -1.80 -5.47
C THR A 43 9.18 -0.93 -4.67
N HIS A 44 9.95 -1.52 -3.76
CA HIS A 44 10.95 -0.81 -2.99
C HIS A 44 12.05 -0.20 -3.87
N MET A 45 12.58 -0.93 -4.86
CA MET A 45 13.56 -0.37 -5.81
C MET A 45 13.00 0.84 -6.57
N LEU A 46 11.76 0.78 -7.04
CA LEU A 46 11.09 1.91 -7.71
C LEU A 46 10.82 3.08 -6.75
N GLN A 47 10.57 2.82 -5.46
CA GLN A 47 10.45 3.87 -4.43
C GLN A 47 11.79 4.58 -4.19
N CYS A 48 12.90 3.85 -4.22
CA CYS A 48 14.26 4.40 -4.16
C CYS A 48 14.57 5.25 -5.39
N GLU A 49 14.28 4.72 -6.58
CA GLU A 49 14.47 5.44 -7.85
C GLU A 49 13.63 6.71 -7.93
N ARG A 50 12.36 6.64 -7.52
CA ARG A 50 11.48 7.80 -7.37
C ARG A 50 12.10 8.84 -6.44
N GLY A 51 12.61 8.42 -5.28
CA GLY A 51 13.25 9.30 -4.31
C GLY A 51 14.47 10.04 -4.87
N ALA A 52 15.38 9.29 -5.50
CA ALA A 52 16.58 9.86 -6.12
C ALA A 52 16.24 10.82 -7.25
N SER A 53 15.30 10.43 -8.13
CA SER A 53 14.81 11.26 -9.24
C SER A 53 14.19 12.56 -8.74
N ASN A 54 13.49 12.53 -7.60
CA ASN A 54 12.90 13.72 -7.00
C ASN A 54 13.98 14.74 -6.60
N ILE A 55 15.03 14.29 -5.89
CA ILE A 55 16.13 15.17 -5.48
C ILE A 55 16.90 15.69 -6.69
N TRP A 56 17.13 14.85 -7.70
CA TRP A 56 17.75 15.27 -8.96
C TRP A 56 16.97 16.40 -9.64
N LEU A 57 15.65 16.28 -9.79
CA LEU A 57 14.81 17.30 -10.42
C LEU A 57 14.67 18.56 -9.56
N CYS A 58 14.41 18.40 -8.27
CA CYS A 58 14.30 19.53 -7.32
C CYS A 58 15.61 20.33 -7.22
N SER A 59 16.75 19.67 -7.30
CA SER A 59 18.08 20.31 -7.32
C SER A 59 18.51 20.84 -8.70
N LYS A 60 17.64 20.77 -9.72
CA LYS A 60 17.94 21.16 -11.10
C LYS A 60 19.18 20.45 -11.68
N GLY A 61 19.36 19.19 -11.30
CA GLY A 61 20.45 18.35 -11.77
C GLY A 61 21.78 18.54 -11.05
N GLN A 62 21.78 19.11 -9.84
CA GLN A 62 23.00 19.33 -9.06
C GLN A 62 23.35 18.17 -8.14
N LEU A 63 22.33 17.45 -7.63
CA LEU A 63 22.49 16.39 -6.63
C LEU A 63 21.88 15.07 -7.13
N TYR A 64 22.33 13.95 -6.58
CA TYR A 64 21.73 12.62 -6.78
C TYR A 64 21.87 11.99 -8.18
N ALA A 65 22.80 12.48 -9.00
CA ALA A 65 23.04 11.94 -10.35
C ALA A 65 23.49 10.47 -10.33
N LEU A 66 24.33 10.10 -9.36
CA LEU A 66 24.86 8.74 -9.19
C LEU A 66 23.78 7.80 -8.65
N GLU A 67 23.01 8.28 -7.69
CA GLU A 67 21.92 7.59 -7.01
C GLU A 67 20.79 7.29 -7.99
N CYS A 68 20.47 8.20 -8.91
CA CYS A 68 19.53 7.92 -10.00
C CYS A 68 20.03 6.75 -10.86
N ARG A 69 21.30 6.76 -11.28
CA ARG A 69 21.86 5.66 -12.09
C ARG A 69 21.87 4.33 -11.35
N ALA A 70 22.29 4.34 -10.09
CA ALA A 70 22.35 3.15 -9.25
C ALA A 70 20.95 2.57 -9.00
N SER A 71 19.98 3.41 -8.65
CA SER A 71 18.60 2.97 -8.40
C SER A 71 17.90 2.48 -9.66
N SER A 72 18.11 3.11 -10.82
CA SER A 72 17.61 2.58 -12.10
C SER A 72 18.19 1.19 -12.42
N ALA A 73 19.50 0.99 -12.22
CA ALA A 73 20.14 -0.30 -12.44
C ALA A 73 19.59 -1.40 -11.51
N LEU A 74 19.44 -1.10 -10.22
CA LEU A 74 18.85 -2.02 -9.24
C LEU A 74 17.39 -2.37 -9.57
N ALA A 75 16.62 -1.41 -10.08
CA ALA A 75 15.27 -1.67 -10.55
C ALA A 75 15.29 -2.63 -11.76
N ASP A 76 16.18 -2.42 -12.73
CA ASP A 76 16.29 -3.26 -13.93
C ASP A 76 16.76 -4.70 -13.63
N GLU A 77 17.68 -4.85 -12.67
CA GLU A 77 18.12 -6.15 -12.14
C GLU A 77 16.96 -6.96 -11.54
N ASN A 78 15.92 -6.27 -11.05
CA ASN A 78 14.74 -6.90 -10.47
C ASN A 78 13.57 -7.07 -11.47
N ILE A 79 13.42 -6.17 -12.43
CA ILE A 79 12.43 -6.29 -13.51
C ILE A 79 12.74 -7.51 -14.38
N THR A 80 14.03 -7.71 -14.71
CA THR A 80 14.49 -8.78 -15.62
C THR A 80 14.01 -10.18 -15.19
N PRO A 81 14.22 -10.64 -13.94
CA PRO A 81 13.71 -11.93 -13.47
C PRO A 81 12.22 -11.91 -13.10
N PHE A 82 11.63 -10.73 -12.86
CA PHE A 82 10.21 -10.62 -12.51
C PHE A 82 9.28 -10.90 -13.69
N LEU A 83 9.61 -10.44 -14.90
CA LEU A 83 8.75 -10.64 -16.08
C LEU A 83 8.53 -12.12 -16.46
N PRO A 84 9.56 -13.00 -16.49
CA PRO A 84 9.36 -14.43 -16.70
C PRO A 84 8.52 -15.08 -15.60
N LEU A 85 8.65 -14.63 -14.34
CA LEU A 85 7.85 -15.15 -13.23
C LEU A 85 6.35 -14.85 -13.43
N LEU A 86 5.98 -13.67 -13.93
CA LEU A 86 4.57 -13.37 -14.24
C LEU A 86 4.02 -14.29 -15.34
N ALA A 87 4.86 -14.71 -16.29
CA ALA A 87 4.43 -15.60 -17.36
C ALA A 87 4.03 -17.00 -16.85
N THR A 88 4.60 -17.47 -15.73
CA THR A 88 4.25 -18.78 -15.15
C THR A 88 2.84 -18.79 -14.58
N LEU A 89 2.25 -17.63 -14.28
CA LEU A 89 0.89 -17.49 -13.75
C LEU A 89 -0.19 -17.64 -14.81
N ARG A 90 0.14 -17.50 -16.10
CA ARG A 90 -0.85 -17.51 -17.20
C ARG A 90 -1.86 -18.67 -17.17
N PRO A 91 -1.46 -19.92 -16.88
CA PRO A 91 -2.41 -21.04 -16.84
C PRO A 91 -3.43 -20.96 -15.69
N LEU A 92 -3.11 -20.21 -14.63
CA LEU A 92 -3.89 -20.10 -13.40
C LEU A 92 -4.59 -18.74 -13.27
N ALA A 93 -4.30 -17.80 -14.16
CA ALA A 93 -4.72 -16.42 -14.02
C ALA A 93 -6.18 -16.20 -14.44
N SER A 94 -6.96 -15.59 -13.55
CA SER A 94 -8.27 -15.05 -13.89
C SER A 94 -8.14 -13.88 -14.87
N SER A 95 -9.23 -13.55 -15.57
CA SER A 95 -9.27 -12.35 -16.42
C SER A 95 -8.87 -11.09 -15.64
N ALA A 96 -9.35 -10.94 -14.40
CA ALA A 96 -9.01 -9.80 -13.55
C ALA A 96 -7.50 -9.75 -13.23
N LEU A 97 -6.88 -10.88 -12.87
CA LEU A 97 -5.44 -10.94 -12.63
C LEU A 97 -4.63 -10.58 -13.89
N CYS A 98 -5.02 -11.08 -15.06
CA CYS A 98 -4.40 -10.73 -16.33
C CYS A 98 -4.43 -9.22 -16.60
N HIS A 99 -5.55 -8.54 -16.32
CA HIS A 99 -5.63 -7.08 -16.48
C HIS A 99 -4.69 -6.34 -15.52
N ARG A 100 -4.58 -6.77 -14.25
CA ARG A 100 -3.65 -6.17 -13.27
C ARG A 100 -2.19 -6.33 -13.72
N ILE A 101 -1.83 -7.54 -14.15
CA ILE A 101 -0.50 -7.84 -14.66
C ILE A 101 -0.20 -7.01 -15.92
N ALA A 102 -1.13 -6.93 -16.86
CA ALA A 102 -0.96 -6.16 -18.08
C ALA A 102 -0.75 -4.66 -17.81
N ALA A 103 -1.52 -4.08 -16.87
CA ALA A 103 -1.35 -2.68 -16.47
C ALA A 103 0.02 -2.43 -15.81
N ALA A 104 0.46 -3.33 -14.92
CA ALA A 104 1.76 -3.23 -14.27
C ALA A 104 2.92 -3.34 -15.28
N VAL A 105 2.89 -4.36 -16.15
CA VAL A 105 3.91 -4.57 -17.19
C VAL A 105 3.95 -3.40 -18.16
N GLY A 106 2.79 -2.93 -18.63
CA GLY A 106 2.71 -1.77 -19.51
C GLY A 106 3.30 -0.50 -18.89
N CYS A 107 3.19 -0.31 -17.57
CA CYS A 107 3.84 0.80 -16.88
C CYS A 107 5.36 0.60 -16.73
N LEU A 108 5.82 -0.63 -16.50
CA LEU A 108 7.25 -0.95 -16.45
C LEU A 108 7.94 -0.68 -17.80
N GLU A 109 7.27 -0.97 -18.91
CA GLU A 109 7.76 -0.71 -20.27
C GLU A 109 7.98 0.79 -20.56
N GLN A 110 7.33 1.69 -19.81
CA GLN A 110 7.46 3.14 -19.96
C GLN A 110 8.65 3.72 -19.17
N LEU A 111 9.27 2.95 -18.26
CA LEU A 111 10.37 3.43 -17.42
C LEU A 111 11.56 3.98 -18.21
N PRO A 112 12.02 3.38 -19.33
CA PRO A 112 13.12 3.95 -20.10
C PRO A 112 12.83 5.36 -20.63
N GLN A 113 11.61 5.60 -21.12
CA GLN A 113 11.20 6.92 -21.59
C GLN A 113 11.14 7.93 -20.45
N LEU A 114 10.56 7.54 -19.31
CA LEU A 114 10.51 8.38 -18.11
C LEU A 114 11.92 8.76 -17.64
N ARG A 115 12.84 7.79 -17.55
CA ARG A 115 14.23 8.02 -17.13
C ARG A 115 14.96 9.00 -18.05
N GLU A 116 14.75 8.92 -19.36
CA GLU A 116 15.35 9.88 -20.30
C GLU A 116 14.77 11.30 -20.11
N GLN A 117 13.46 11.42 -19.86
CA GLN A 117 12.84 12.72 -19.54
C GLN A 117 13.39 13.32 -18.25
N ILE A 118 13.62 12.49 -17.21
CA ILE A 118 14.20 12.91 -15.93
C ILE A 118 15.66 13.35 -16.11
N LYS A 119 16.46 12.54 -16.81
CA LYS A 119 17.86 12.82 -17.10
C LYS A 119 18.03 14.14 -17.87
N THR A 120 17.17 14.38 -18.86
CA THR A 120 17.18 15.61 -19.67
C THR A 120 16.42 16.77 -19.02
N GLN A 121 15.83 16.57 -17.83
CA GLN A 121 15.03 17.55 -17.09
C GLN A 121 13.87 18.14 -17.92
N ARG A 122 13.28 17.33 -18.82
CA ARG A 122 12.13 17.71 -19.67
C ARG A 122 10.77 17.46 -19.01
N ILE A 123 10.78 16.95 -17.78
CA ILE A 123 9.60 16.64 -16.97
C ILE A 123 9.75 17.29 -15.61
N THR A 124 8.64 17.71 -15.02
CA THR A 124 8.62 18.26 -13.65
C THR A 124 8.76 17.16 -12.60
N ALA A 125 9.18 17.51 -11.39
CA ALA A 125 9.26 16.58 -10.27
C ALA A 125 7.90 15.92 -10.01
N GLU A 126 6.84 16.72 -9.94
CA GLU A 126 5.46 16.30 -9.72
C GLU A 126 5.00 15.26 -10.75
N GLN A 127 5.26 15.50 -12.04
CA GLN A 127 4.89 14.57 -13.12
C GLN A 127 5.70 13.27 -13.05
N ALA A 128 7.01 13.35 -12.79
CA ALA A 128 7.84 12.16 -12.64
C ALA A 128 7.40 11.31 -11.43
N MET A 129 7.14 11.95 -10.29
CA MET A 129 6.66 11.27 -9.08
C MET A 129 5.32 10.59 -9.32
N ALA A 130 4.40 11.24 -10.05
CA ALA A 130 3.10 10.66 -10.39
C ALA A 130 3.24 9.41 -11.28
N GLN A 131 4.15 9.41 -12.25
CA GLN A 131 4.39 8.23 -13.10
C GLN A 131 4.98 7.06 -12.32
N PHE A 132 6.00 7.28 -11.48
CA PHE A 132 6.52 6.23 -10.60
C PHE A 132 5.43 5.68 -9.65
N SER A 133 4.65 6.57 -9.03
CA SER A 133 3.59 6.17 -8.10
C SER A 133 2.49 5.37 -8.79
N ARG A 134 2.18 5.67 -10.06
CA ARG A 134 1.27 4.87 -10.90
C ARG A 134 1.82 3.46 -11.14
N THR A 135 3.08 3.35 -11.55
CA THR A 135 3.74 2.04 -11.75
C THR A 135 3.70 1.21 -10.47
N ILE A 136 4.05 1.82 -9.34
CA ILE A 136 4.01 1.17 -8.02
C ILE A 136 2.58 0.72 -7.67
N SER A 137 1.58 1.58 -7.84
CA SER A 137 0.18 1.25 -7.56
C SER A 137 -0.29 0.03 -8.36
N HIS A 138 0.05 -0.06 -9.65
CA HIS A 138 -0.30 -1.22 -10.46
C HIS A 138 0.41 -2.50 -10.01
N LEU A 139 1.69 -2.43 -9.60
CA LEU A 139 2.40 -3.56 -9.01
C LEU A 139 1.71 -4.04 -7.72
N LEU A 140 1.39 -3.13 -6.81
CA LEU A 140 0.72 -3.44 -5.55
C LEU A 140 -0.66 -4.06 -5.76
N SER A 141 -1.41 -3.60 -6.77
CA SER A 141 -2.76 -4.10 -7.09
C SER A 141 -2.81 -5.57 -7.51
N ILE A 142 -1.68 -6.18 -7.83
CA ILE A 142 -1.60 -7.61 -8.12
C ILE A 142 -1.87 -8.42 -6.84
N ILE A 143 -1.39 -7.98 -5.68
CA ILE A 143 -1.45 -8.77 -4.42
C ILE A 143 -2.89 -9.05 -3.97
N PRO A 144 -3.81 -8.06 -3.87
CA PRO A 144 -5.21 -8.33 -3.54
C PRO A 144 -5.88 -9.26 -4.55
N GLN A 145 -5.51 -9.14 -5.83
CA GLN A 145 -6.08 -9.98 -6.89
C GLN A 145 -5.60 -11.44 -6.83
N LEU A 146 -4.36 -11.68 -6.38
CA LEU A 146 -3.86 -13.02 -6.09
C LEU A 146 -4.57 -13.63 -4.86
N ASN A 147 -4.92 -12.79 -3.89
CA ASN A 147 -5.58 -13.23 -2.67
C ASN A 147 -7.02 -13.75 -2.90
N ASP A 148 -7.66 -13.37 -4.00
CA ASP A 148 -8.99 -13.86 -4.39
C ASP A 148 -8.99 -15.37 -4.73
N SER A 149 -7.84 -15.94 -5.11
CA SER A 149 -7.70 -17.38 -5.42
C SER A 149 -7.15 -18.23 -4.28
N VAL A 150 -6.95 -17.65 -3.09
CA VAL A 150 -6.38 -18.33 -1.93
C VAL A 150 -7.49 -18.69 -0.93
N ASP A 151 -7.66 -19.97 -0.62
CA ASP A 151 -8.72 -20.42 0.30
C ASP A 151 -8.26 -20.59 1.76
N ASP A 152 -6.95 -20.71 2.01
CA ASP A 152 -6.43 -20.89 3.38
C ASP A 152 -6.46 -19.57 4.16
N PRO A 153 -7.19 -19.50 5.29
CA PRO A 153 -7.32 -18.28 6.10
C PRO A 153 -6.00 -17.68 6.60
N ARG A 154 -5.00 -18.53 6.89
CA ARG A 154 -3.70 -18.07 7.38
C ARG A 154 -3.02 -17.27 6.29
N ILE A 155 -2.98 -17.79 5.07
CA ILE A 155 -2.35 -17.12 3.93
C ILE A 155 -3.12 -15.85 3.54
N VAL A 156 -4.45 -15.88 3.55
CA VAL A 156 -5.27 -14.68 3.28
C VAL A 156 -4.93 -13.55 4.26
N LYS A 157 -4.85 -13.84 5.56
CA LYS A 157 -4.51 -12.84 6.58
C LYS A 157 -3.10 -12.27 6.37
N HIS A 158 -2.10 -13.11 6.09
CA HIS A 158 -0.74 -12.66 5.80
C HIS A 158 -0.67 -11.76 4.55
N LEU A 159 -1.35 -12.13 3.47
CA LEU A 159 -1.37 -11.34 2.23
C LEU A 159 -2.05 -9.98 2.42
N VAL A 160 -3.16 -9.93 3.18
CA VAL A 160 -3.83 -8.65 3.48
C VAL A 160 -3.00 -7.79 4.42
N ALA A 161 -2.38 -8.38 5.45
CA ALA A 161 -1.49 -7.65 6.35
C ALA A 161 -0.29 -7.05 5.59
N LEU A 162 0.36 -7.87 4.74
CA LEU A 162 1.46 -7.44 3.89
C LEU A 162 1.03 -6.33 2.92
N TYR A 163 -0.08 -6.52 2.20
CA TYR A 163 -0.59 -5.50 1.27
C TYR A 163 -0.90 -4.18 1.98
N SER A 164 -1.61 -4.23 3.12
CA SER A 164 -1.97 -3.05 3.90
C SER A 164 -0.72 -2.29 4.37
N PHE A 165 0.29 -3.02 4.84
CA PHE A 165 1.57 -2.47 5.22
C PHE A 165 2.31 -1.81 4.04
N MET A 166 2.37 -2.50 2.90
CA MET A 166 3.02 -2.01 1.68
C MET A 166 2.34 -0.75 1.14
N GLN A 167 1.02 -0.69 1.21
CA GLN A 167 0.23 0.48 0.82
C GLN A 167 0.50 1.68 1.75
N GLY A 168 0.59 1.45 3.07
CA GLY A 168 0.99 2.46 4.04
C GLY A 168 2.41 2.98 3.79
N LYS A 169 3.38 2.07 3.57
CA LYS A 169 4.77 2.41 3.20
C LYS A 169 4.83 3.24 1.92
N GLU A 170 4.04 2.89 0.91
CA GLU A 170 3.96 3.65 -0.33
C GLU A 170 3.45 5.08 -0.11
N LEU A 171 2.45 5.28 0.75
CA LEU A 171 1.97 6.61 1.11
C LEU A 171 3.01 7.43 1.89
N VAL A 172 3.83 6.79 2.74
CA VAL A 172 5.02 7.43 3.35
C VAL A 172 6.03 7.86 2.27
N GLY A 173 6.23 7.01 1.25
CA GLY A 173 7.08 7.34 0.11
C GLY A 173 6.58 8.54 -0.72
N GLN A 174 5.27 8.66 -0.89
CA GLN A 174 4.64 9.82 -1.54
C GLN A 174 4.68 11.07 -0.67
N GLU A 175 4.47 10.94 0.65
CA GLU A 175 4.66 12.01 1.63
C GLU A 175 6.08 12.58 1.55
N ARG A 176 7.10 11.71 1.53
CA ARG A 176 8.50 12.10 1.34
C ARG A 176 8.67 12.96 0.09
N ALA A 177 8.13 12.51 -1.04
CA ALA A 177 8.27 13.18 -2.32
C ALA A 177 7.61 14.57 -2.33
N LEU A 178 6.36 14.68 -1.86
CA LEU A 178 5.62 15.93 -1.80
C LEU A 178 6.28 16.93 -0.84
N GLY A 179 6.71 16.48 0.34
CA GLY A 179 7.40 17.32 1.30
C GLY A 179 8.73 17.85 0.74
N ALA A 180 9.51 17.01 0.06
CA ALA A 180 10.77 17.44 -0.56
C ALA A 180 10.53 18.54 -1.63
N ILE A 181 9.50 18.40 -2.46
CA ILE A 181 9.11 19.43 -3.45
C ILE A 181 8.83 20.76 -2.74
N GLY A 182 7.97 20.76 -1.72
CA GLY A 182 7.57 21.99 -1.03
C GLY A 182 8.71 22.64 -0.22
N PHE A 183 9.54 21.84 0.44
CA PHE A 183 10.71 22.36 1.15
C PHE A 183 11.78 22.91 0.19
N THR A 184 12.02 22.29 -0.97
CA THR A 184 12.95 22.84 -1.97
C THR A 184 12.43 24.15 -2.57
N GLN A 185 11.12 24.27 -2.77
CA GLN A 185 10.49 25.50 -3.24
C GLN A 185 10.37 26.58 -2.14
N ALA A 186 10.70 26.26 -0.88
CA ALA A 186 10.44 27.07 0.30
C ALA A 186 8.97 27.55 0.39
N ALA A 187 8.04 26.78 -0.17
CA ALA A 187 6.64 27.13 -0.26
C ALA A 187 5.77 25.88 -0.41
N PHE A 188 4.65 25.86 0.30
CA PHE A 188 3.60 24.86 0.12
C PHE A 188 2.35 25.57 -0.39
N SER A 189 2.05 25.41 -1.68
CA SER A 189 0.75 25.86 -2.21
C SER A 189 -0.38 25.11 -1.52
N ASP A 190 -1.59 25.67 -1.50
CA ASP A 190 -2.75 24.99 -0.87
C ASP A 190 -3.01 23.61 -1.47
N ALA A 191 -2.82 23.46 -2.79
CA ALA A 191 -2.93 22.17 -3.46
C ALA A 191 -1.87 21.17 -3.01
N LEU A 192 -0.60 21.59 -2.89
CA LEU A 192 0.49 20.72 -2.43
C LEU A 192 0.33 20.36 -0.94
N ARG A 193 -0.05 21.34 -0.12
CA ARG A 193 -0.36 21.18 1.30
C ARG A 193 -1.50 20.18 1.51
N GLN A 194 -2.58 20.30 0.72
CA GLN A 194 -3.69 19.35 0.78
C GLN A 194 -3.25 17.94 0.38
N SER A 195 -2.55 17.80 -0.76
CA SER A 195 -2.03 16.50 -1.19
C SER A 195 -1.12 15.86 -0.15
N LEU A 196 -0.26 16.64 0.52
CA LEU A 196 0.60 16.16 1.59
C LEU A 196 -0.22 15.62 2.77
N VAL A 197 -1.24 16.37 3.21
CA VAL A 197 -2.16 15.93 4.27
C VAL A 197 -2.89 14.65 3.87
N ASP A 198 -3.40 14.57 2.65
CA ASP A 198 -4.11 13.37 2.18
C ASP A 198 -3.21 12.12 2.19
N ARG A 199 -1.89 12.27 1.93
CA ARG A 199 -0.92 11.17 2.05
C ARG A 199 -0.61 10.80 3.49
N ILE A 200 -0.61 11.76 4.41
CA ILE A 200 -0.41 11.51 5.84
C ILE A 200 -1.65 10.79 6.40
N ASP A 201 -2.84 11.34 6.18
CA ASP A 201 -4.11 10.78 6.66
C ASP A 201 -4.36 9.38 6.06
N GLY A 202 -4.03 9.18 4.77
CA GLY A 202 -4.20 7.88 4.11
C GLY A 202 -3.31 6.76 4.67
N GLN A 203 -2.23 7.09 5.39
CA GLN A 203 -1.40 6.07 6.06
C GLN A 203 -2.15 5.37 7.19
N GLN A 204 -3.05 6.10 7.87
CA GLN A 204 -3.73 5.62 9.06
C GLN A 204 -4.55 4.35 8.82
N PRO A 205 -5.51 4.31 7.87
CA PRO A 205 -6.28 3.08 7.61
C PRO A 205 -5.41 1.93 7.12
N CYS A 206 -4.30 2.21 6.42
CA CYS A 206 -3.36 1.18 5.96
C CYS A 206 -2.67 0.49 7.16
N PHE A 207 -2.13 1.27 8.09
CA PHE A 207 -1.43 0.71 9.24
C PHE A 207 -2.39 0.14 10.30
N GLU A 208 -3.60 0.68 10.45
CA GLU A 208 -4.64 0.09 11.30
C GLU A 208 -5.09 -1.29 10.79
N ALA A 209 -5.33 -1.43 9.48
CA ALA A 209 -5.67 -2.73 8.88
C ALA A 209 -4.54 -3.74 9.08
N PHE A 210 -3.28 -3.33 8.85
CA PHE A 210 -2.10 -4.14 9.14
C PHE A 210 -2.04 -4.58 10.62
N LEU A 211 -2.15 -3.65 11.57
CA LEU A 211 -2.07 -3.93 13.00
C LEU A 211 -3.22 -4.83 13.49
N SER A 212 -4.38 -4.78 12.84
CA SER A 212 -5.51 -5.67 13.17
C SER A 212 -5.26 -7.14 12.82
N LEU A 213 -4.29 -7.41 11.94
CA LEU A 213 -3.93 -8.75 11.45
C LEU A 213 -2.53 -9.20 11.89
N ALA A 214 -1.67 -8.28 12.33
CA ALA A 214 -0.29 -8.56 12.70
C ALA A 214 -0.18 -9.27 14.05
N ALA A 215 0.86 -10.09 14.21
CA ALA A 215 1.20 -10.68 15.49
C ALA A 215 1.65 -9.61 16.52
N PRO A 216 1.54 -9.87 17.84
CA PRO A 216 1.84 -8.88 18.87
C PRO A 216 3.31 -8.39 18.88
N ASP A 217 4.25 -9.27 18.56
CA ASP A 217 5.68 -8.97 18.44
C ASP A 217 5.97 -8.06 17.23
N VAL A 218 5.37 -8.37 16.08
CA VAL A 218 5.42 -7.54 14.87
C VAL A 218 4.82 -6.15 15.14
N SER A 219 3.70 -6.09 15.85
CA SER A 219 3.05 -4.83 16.25
C SER A 219 3.93 -4.00 17.19
N ALA A 220 4.66 -4.65 18.11
CA ALA A 220 5.59 -3.98 18.99
C ALA A 220 6.82 -3.41 18.25
N ILE A 221 7.33 -4.13 17.23
CA ILE A 221 8.40 -3.62 16.35
C ILE A 221 7.91 -2.39 15.58
N PHE A 222 6.70 -2.46 15.00
CA PHE A 222 6.10 -1.33 14.30
C PHE A 222 6.01 -0.07 15.18
N ALA A 223 5.45 -0.21 16.38
CA ALA A 223 5.28 0.91 17.31
C ALA A 223 6.61 1.53 17.76
N ARG A 224 7.68 0.75 17.83
CA ARG A 224 9.00 1.21 18.25
C ARG A 224 9.79 1.88 17.12
N GLU A 225 9.71 1.35 15.91
CA GLU A 225 10.68 1.67 14.84
C GLU A 225 10.07 2.32 13.60
N CYS A 226 8.77 2.16 13.36
CA CYS A 226 8.15 2.52 12.07
C CYS A 226 7.27 3.78 12.13
N THR A 227 6.91 4.25 13.32
CA THR A 227 6.10 5.46 13.52
C THR A 227 6.89 6.73 13.20
N ALA A 228 6.20 7.80 12.80
CA ALA A 228 6.86 9.08 12.58
C ALA A 228 7.49 9.62 13.88
N GLY A 229 8.78 9.90 13.84
CA GLY A 229 9.50 10.50 14.96
C GLY A 229 9.16 11.98 15.16
N LEU A 230 9.57 12.54 16.30
CA LEU A 230 9.30 13.93 16.67
C LEU A 230 9.71 14.94 15.59
N GLU A 231 10.87 14.76 14.97
CA GLU A 231 11.36 15.69 13.94
C GLU A 231 10.52 15.67 12.66
N ILE A 232 10.04 14.49 12.25
CA ILE A 232 9.12 14.34 11.12
C ILE A 232 7.82 15.08 11.44
N GLU A 233 7.27 14.92 12.64
CA GLU A 233 6.06 15.62 13.08
C GLU A 233 6.22 17.14 13.13
N GLN A 234 7.39 17.64 13.56
CA GLN A 234 7.70 19.06 13.53
C GLN A 234 7.71 19.61 12.10
N LEU A 235 8.35 18.89 11.15
CA LEU A 235 8.40 19.27 9.75
C LEU A 235 7.01 19.16 9.08
N ARG A 236 6.23 18.13 9.40
CA ARG A 236 4.81 18.00 8.99
C ARG A 236 4.02 19.23 9.43
N ARG A 237 4.14 19.63 10.70
CA ARG A 237 3.46 20.82 11.23
C ARG A 237 3.92 22.10 10.52
N GLN A 238 5.22 22.24 10.28
CA GLN A 238 5.79 23.39 9.59
C GLN A 238 5.23 23.53 8.16
N ALA A 239 5.30 22.46 7.36
CA ALA A 239 4.78 22.42 5.98
C ALA A 239 3.30 22.80 5.85
N CYS A 240 2.59 22.77 6.97
CA CYS A 240 1.15 22.88 7.01
C CYS A 240 0.61 24.15 7.64
N THR A 241 1.44 24.87 8.40
CA THR A 241 1.01 26.03 9.18
C THR A 241 1.81 27.29 8.89
N ARG A 242 3.01 27.17 8.29
CA ARG A 242 3.94 28.27 8.11
C ARG A 242 4.64 28.18 6.77
N VAL A 243 5.10 29.32 6.27
CA VAL A 243 6.05 29.35 5.15
C VAL A 243 7.38 28.77 5.65
N PRO A 244 7.93 27.74 4.98
CA PRO A 244 9.24 27.21 5.31
C PRO A 244 10.34 28.29 5.20
N PRO A 245 11.41 28.22 5.99
CA PRO A 245 12.54 29.13 5.83
C PRO A 245 13.20 28.91 4.47
N ALA A 246 13.65 30.00 3.84
CA ALA A 246 14.45 29.94 2.63
C ALA A 246 15.91 29.61 2.99
N ASP A 247 16.17 28.34 3.29
CA ASP A 247 17.46 27.82 3.78
C ASP A 247 18.35 27.23 2.68
N GLY A 248 18.04 27.52 1.41
CA GLY A 248 18.80 26.99 0.28
C GLY A 248 18.63 25.48 0.06
N GLY A 249 17.62 24.83 0.66
CA GLY A 249 17.31 23.42 0.48
C GLY A 249 17.78 22.50 1.61
N GLU A 250 18.36 23.05 2.68
CA GLU A 250 18.78 22.28 3.86
C GLU A 250 17.59 21.54 4.50
N GLY A 251 16.45 22.22 4.67
CA GLY A 251 15.22 21.62 5.19
C GLY A 251 14.67 20.51 4.30
N ALA A 252 14.84 20.63 2.98
CA ALA A 252 14.44 19.59 2.03
C ALA A 252 15.31 18.33 2.17
N LEU A 253 16.63 18.50 2.30
CA LEU A 253 17.56 17.40 2.53
C LEU A 253 17.33 16.72 3.88
N ARG A 254 17.10 17.51 4.95
CA ARG A 254 16.77 16.98 6.27
C ARG A 254 15.48 16.18 6.27
N TRP A 255 14.41 16.73 5.67
CA TRP A 255 13.14 16.03 5.48
C TRP A 255 13.33 14.71 4.73
N PHE A 256 14.06 14.75 3.61
CA PHE A 256 14.31 13.57 2.79
C PHE A 256 15.09 12.51 3.56
N ALA A 257 16.12 12.88 4.32
CA ALA A 257 16.92 11.96 5.12
C ALA A 257 16.08 11.27 6.21
N LEU A 258 15.31 12.03 6.99
CA LEU A 258 14.44 11.49 8.04
C LEU A 258 13.38 10.53 7.49
N GLN A 259 12.73 10.90 6.38
CA GLN A 259 11.73 10.04 5.75
C GLN A 259 12.35 8.80 5.10
N THR A 260 13.57 8.92 4.55
CA THR A 260 14.30 7.77 4.00
C THR A 260 14.66 6.79 5.12
N GLN A 261 15.16 7.28 6.26
CA GLN A 261 15.41 6.43 7.43
C GLN A 261 14.14 5.70 7.88
N ARG A 262 13.00 6.39 7.96
CA ARG A 262 11.71 5.77 8.30
C ARG A 262 11.30 4.70 7.28
N LEU A 263 11.50 4.94 5.98
CA LEU A 263 11.22 3.98 4.92
C LEU A 263 12.10 2.72 5.02
N GLU A 264 13.36 2.85 5.44
CA GLU A 264 14.24 1.70 5.68
C GLU A 264 13.77 0.86 6.88
N HIS A 265 13.31 1.49 7.97
CA HIS A 265 12.69 0.75 9.07
C HIS A 265 11.41 0.02 8.63
N LEU A 266 10.56 0.69 7.84
CA LEU A 266 9.39 0.06 7.24
C LEU A 266 9.79 -1.10 6.31
N ARG A 267 10.86 -0.95 5.53
CA ARG A 267 11.38 -2.01 4.65
C ARG A 267 11.84 -3.24 5.44
N ALA A 268 12.55 -3.05 6.55
CA ALA A 268 13.00 -4.17 7.39
C ALA A 268 11.80 -4.97 7.95
N LEU A 269 10.75 -4.27 8.39
CA LEU A 269 9.53 -4.93 8.87
C LEU A 269 8.76 -5.64 7.75
N GLU A 270 8.70 -5.04 6.55
CA GLU A 270 8.12 -5.68 5.36
C GLU A 270 8.83 -7.00 5.02
N GLU A 271 10.15 -7.05 5.11
CA GLU A 271 10.94 -8.27 4.88
C GLU A 271 10.62 -9.36 5.90
N LEU A 272 10.39 -8.98 7.17
CA LEU A 272 9.92 -9.90 8.21
C LEU A 272 8.56 -10.50 7.83
N LEU A 273 7.60 -9.68 7.39
CA LEU A 273 6.26 -10.15 6.98
C LEU A 273 6.32 -11.12 5.79
N ILE A 274 7.21 -10.86 4.83
CA ILE A 274 7.41 -11.76 3.68
C ILE A 274 8.01 -13.09 4.15
N ASN A 275 8.98 -13.05 5.05
CA ASN A 275 9.57 -14.26 5.61
C ASN A 275 8.55 -15.09 6.40
N GLU A 276 7.66 -14.44 7.17
CA GLU A 276 6.58 -15.09 7.90
C GLU A 276 5.56 -15.77 6.95
N LEU A 277 5.17 -15.07 5.88
CA LEU A 277 4.33 -15.65 4.82
C LEU A 277 5.00 -16.88 4.19
N MET A 278 6.28 -16.78 3.82
CA MET A 278 7.03 -17.88 3.23
C MET A 278 7.15 -19.07 4.19
N HIS A 279 7.48 -18.82 5.45
CA HIS A 279 7.55 -19.85 6.49
C HIS A 279 6.20 -20.53 6.73
N THR A 280 5.10 -19.77 6.73
CA THR A 280 3.74 -20.33 6.84
C THR A 280 3.43 -21.25 5.67
N THR A 281 3.75 -20.85 4.43
CA THR A 281 3.54 -21.75 3.28
C THR A 281 4.40 -23.01 3.31
N ALA A 282 5.63 -22.92 3.85
CA ALA A 282 6.54 -24.07 3.97
C ALA A 282 6.09 -25.05 5.06
N THR A 283 5.73 -24.55 6.24
CA THR A 283 5.19 -25.38 7.33
C THR A 283 3.91 -26.10 6.92
N MET A 284 3.02 -25.44 6.17
CA MET A 284 1.81 -26.10 5.63
C MET A 284 2.13 -27.26 4.66
N LEU A 285 3.24 -27.18 3.91
CA LEU A 285 3.71 -28.28 3.05
C LEU A 285 4.25 -29.46 3.87
N GLU A 286 4.95 -29.18 4.97
CA GLU A 286 5.48 -30.21 5.89
C GLU A 286 4.36 -30.89 6.68
N GLU A 287 3.42 -30.11 7.25
CA GLU A 287 2.24 -30.63 7.96
C GLU A 287 1.39 -31.55 7.08
N ASP A 288 1.34 -31.28 5.77
CA ASP A 288 0.66 -32.18 4.85
C ASP A 288 1.35 -33.55 4.87
N ASP A 289 2.66 -33.65 4.67
CA ASP A 289 3.35 -34.94 4.42
C ASP A 289 3.19 -36.03 5.52
N ASP A 290 2.78 -35.67 6.75
CA ASP A 290 2.63 -36.60 7.89
C ASP A 290 1.21 -37.19 8.10
N VAL A 291 0.20 -36.83 7.29
CA VAL A 291 -1.20 -37.27 7.50
C VAL A 291 -1.50 -38.67 6.92
N ASN A 292 -2.08 -39.55 7.74
CA ASN A 292 -2.57 -40.88 7.34
C ASN A 292 -4.10 -40.90 7.14
N VAL A 293 -4.62 -41.88 6.37
CA VAL A 293 -6.05 -42.07 6.09
C VAL A 293 -6.89 -42.10 7.37
N SER A 294 -6.41 -42.80 8.41
CA SER A 294 -7.13 -42.95 9.68
C SER A 294 -7.29 -41.62 10.42
N SER A 295 -6.23 -40.82 10.49
CA SER A 295 -6.26 -39.51 11.14
C SER A 295 -7.11 -38.50 10.36
N TRP A 296 -7.10 -38.58 9.02
CA TRP A 296 -7.94 -37.74 8.17
C TRP A 296 -9.43 -38.00 8.35
N ILE A 297 -9.84 -39.27 8.45
CA ILE A 297 -11.24 -39.64 8.74
C ILE A 297 -11.66 -39.09 10.11
N GLU A 298 -10.82 -39.22 11.13
CA GLU A 298 -11.10 -38.68 12.47
C GLU A 298 -11.18 -37.14 12.48
N GLU A 299 -10.28 -36.45 11.77
CA GLU A 299 -10.27 -34.98 11.66
C GLU A 299 -11.50 -34.41 10.95
N THR A 300 -11.98 -35.06 9.88
CA THR A 300 -13.18 -34.60 9.15
C THR A 300 -14.44 -34.59 10.02
N THR A 301 -14.49 -35.42 11.07
CA THR A 301 -15.62 -35.46 12.02
C THR A 301 -15.54 -34.41 13.12
N SER A 302 -14.35 -33.84 13.36
CA SER A 302 -14.06 -32.94 14.49
C SER A 302 -14.26 -31.45 14.15
N ASP A 303 -14.83 -31.15 12.98
CA ASP A 303 -14.95 -29.82 12.34
C ASP A 303 -14.94 -28.65 13.34
N ARG A 304 -13.73 -28.11 13.56
CA ARG A 304 -13.42 -27.22 14.67
C ARG A 304 -14.13 -25.88 14.44
N LEU A 305 -14.98 -25.48 15.39
CA LEU A 305 -15.71 -24.21 15.39
C LEU A 305 -14.83 -22.99 15.05
N SER A 306 -13.55 -23.00 15.47
CA SER A 306 -12.56 -21.96 15.14
C SER A 306 -12.24 -21.88 13.65
N ALA A 307 -12.03 -23.01 12.97
CA ALA A 307 -11.75 -23.05 11.54
C ALA A 307 -12.94 -22.57 10.69
N ARG A 308 -14.17 -22.84 11.15
CA ARG A 308 -15.39 -22.31 10.52
C ARG A 308 -15.51 -20.79 10.71
N LEU A 309 -15.20 -20.29 11.90
CA LEU A 309 -15.23 -18.85 12.19
C LEU A 309 -14.20 -18.09 11.35
N ASP A 310 -12.96 -18.61 11.25
CA ASP A 310 -11.91 -18.01 10.43
C ASP A 310 -12.29 -17.92 8.95
N LYS A 311 -12.92 -18.97 8.40
CA LYS A 311 -13.45 -18.96 7.04
C LYS A 311 -14.58 -17.95 6.84
N GLN A 312 -15.45 -17.78 7.84
CA GLN A 312 -16.54 -16.79 7.80
C GLN A 312 -16.03 -15.34 7.84
N LEU A 313 -14.85 -15.08 8.41
CA LEU A 313 -14.25 -13.75 8.50
C LEU A 313 -13.45 -13.35 7.25
N LEU A 314 -13.11 -14.28 6.36
CA LEU A 314 -12.36 -13.99 5.12
C LEU A 314 -12.96 -12.90 4.24
N PRO A 315 -14.28 -12.83 4.03
CA PRO A 315 -14.88 -11.76 3.23
C PRO A 315 -14.56 -10.37 3.80
N LEU A 316 -14.59 -10.22 5.13
CA LEU A 316 -14.28 -8.95 5.80
C LEU A 316 -12.80 -8.59 5.65
N VAL A 317 -11.90 -9.57 5.83
CA VAL A 317 -10.45 -9.37 5.66
C VAL A 317 -10.12 -8.97 4.21
N ARG A 318 -10.73 -9.63 3.22
CA ARG A 318 -10.59 -9.25 1.81
C ARG A 318 -11.21 -7.88 1.49
N GLN A 319 -12.31 -7.53 2.16
CA GLN A 319 -12.94 -6.22 2.01
C GLN A 319 -12.01 -5.10 2.44
N GLN A 320 -11.28 -5.25 3.57
CA GLN A 320 -10.29 -4.27 4.00
C GLN A 320 -9.24 -4.00 2.91
N ALA A 321 -8.68 -5.04 2.28
CA ALA A 321 -7.72 -4.85 1.18
C ALA A 321 -8.32 -4.08 0.00
N ARG A 322 -9.59 -4.33 -0.34
CA ARG A 322 -10.30 -3.63 -1.43
C ARG A 322 -10.58 -2.17 -1.09
N GLU A 323 -10.91 -1.87 0.16
CA GLU A 323 -11.11 -0.49 0.63
C GLU A 323 -9.80 0.32 0.55
N LEU A 324 -8.67 -0.29 0.93
CA LEU A 324 -7.35 0.34 0.77
C LEU A 324 -6.97 0.54 -0.71
N GLU A 325 -7.33 -0.40 -1.59
CA GLU A 325 -7.13 -0.23 -3.03
C GLU A 325 -7.95 0.95 -3.57
N GLN A 326 -9.21 1.06 -3.16
CA GLN A 326 -10.08 2.17 -3.55
C GLN A 326 -9.54 3.51 -3.04
N LEU A 327 -9.06 3.56 -1.79
CA LEU A 327 -8.43 4.75 -1.22
C LEU A 327 -7.19 5.16 -2.05
N SER A 328 -6.33 4.19 -2.40
CA SER A 328 -5.15 4.43 -3.25
C SER A 328 -5.54 4.98 -4.62
N ALA A 329 -6.60 4.45 -5.24
CA ALA A 329 -7.13 4.92 -6.51
C ALA A 329 -7.70 6.34 -6.42
N GLN A 330 -8.46 6.66 -5.37
CA GLN A 330 -9.01 8.01 -5.12
C GLN A 330 -7.89 9.04 -4.96
N LEU A 331 -6.83 8.71 -4.21
CA LEU A 331 -5.69 9.59 -4.02
C LEU A 331 -4.87 9.81 -5.31
N ALA A 332 -4.95 8.89 -6.28
CA ALA A 332 -4.32 9.00 -7.59
C ALA A 332 -5.22 9.72 -8.63
N SER A 333 -6.53 9.74 -8.40
CA SER A 333 -7.52 10.33 -9.30
C SER A 333 -7.65 11.83 -9.08
N LEU A 334 -7.37 12.61 -10.12
CA LEU A 334 -7.52 14.07 -10.07
C LEU A 334 -8.99 14.47 -9.88
N GLN A 335 -9.92 13.76 -10.51
CA GLN A 335 -11.35 14.05 -10.39
C GLN A 335 -11.83 13.85 -8.95
N ASP A 336 -11.50 12.71 -8.35
CA ASP A 336 -11.90 12.43 -6.97
C ASP A 336 -11.26 13.45 -6.02
N SER A 337 -9.98 13.79 -6.23
CA SER A 337 -9.31 14.83 -5.42
C SER A 337 -9.99 16.20 -5.54
N MET A 338 -10.54 16.56 -6.70
CA MET A 338 -11.29 17.80 -6.89
C MET A 338 -12.63 17.74 -6.15
N GLU A 339 -13.37 16.64 -6.29
CA GLU A 339 -14.64 16.45 -5.58
C GLU A 339 -14.46 16.49 -4.06
N GLU A 340 -13.44 15.80 -3.52
CA GLU A 340 -13.09 15.85 -2.10
C GLU A 340 -12.73 17.27 -1.63
N ARG A 341 -11.98 18.03 -2.45
CA ARG A 341 -11.67 19.45 -2.16
C ARG A 341 -12.92 20.31 -2.10
N THR A 342 -13.89 20.12 -3.01
CA THR A 342 -15.14 20.88 -2.95
C THR A 342 -15.94 20.61 -1.66
N LEU A 343 -15.87 19.39 -1.12
CA LEU A 343 -16.50 19.05 0.15
C LEU A 343 -15.80 19.75 1.33
N ILE A 344 -14.47 19.78 1.31
CA ILE A 344 -13.66 20.50 2.29
C ILE A 344 -13.97 22.00 2.23
N ASP A 345 -14.04 22.60 1.05
CA ASP A 345 -14.37 24.02 0.89
C ASP A 345 -15.79 24.34 1.39
N LYS A 346 -16.76 23.45 1.15
CA LYS A 346 -18.11 23.58 1.72
C LYS A 346 -18.09 23.52 3.25
N ALA A 347 -17.31 22.62 3.84
CA ALA A 347 -17.16 22.51 5.29
C ALA A 347 -16.45 23.74 5.90
N LYS A 348 -15.38 24.24 5.26
CA LYS A 348 -14.72 25.51 5.65
C LYS A 348 -15.72 26.66 5.65
N ASN A 349 -16.52 26.79 4.59
CA ASN A 349 -17.55 27.84 4.50
C ASN A 349 -18.56 27.78 5.65
N ILE A 350 -18.94 26.59 6.13
CA ILE A 350 -19.82 26.45 7.30
C ILE A 350 -19.13 26.95 8.56
N LEU A 351 -17.88 26.58 8.80
CA LEU A 351 -17.11 27.05 9.96
C LEU A 351 -16.89 28.57 9.91
N MET A 352 -16.62 29.13 8.73
CA MET A 352 -16.49 30.57 8.53
C MET A 352 -17.80 31.30 8.88
N ASN A 353 -18.94 30.79 8.41
CA ASN A 353 -20.23 31.44 8.62
C ASN A 353 -20.79 31.29 10.04
N HIS A 354 -20.64 30.12 10.67
CA HIS A 354 -21.24 29.83 11.97
C HIS A 354 -20.31 30.09 13.16
N GLN A 355 -18.99 30.05 12.97
CA GLN A 355 -18.01 30.23 14.04
C GLN A 355 -17.12 31.47 13.85
N ASN A 356 -17.40 32.32 12.85
CA ASN A 356 -16.63 33.53 12.53
C ASN A 356 -15.11 33.29 12.42
N MET A 357 -14.73 32.11 11.91
CA MET A 357 -13.34 31.75 11.68
C MET A 357 -12.85 32.31 10.34
N SER A 358 -11.57 32.67 10.25
CA SER A 358 -10.93 32.91 8.95
C SER A 358 -10.81 31.60 8.17
N GLU A 359 -10.59 31.68 6.86
CA GLU A 359 -10.45 30.48 6.02
C GLU A 359 -9.31 29.56 6.51
N GLU A 360 -8.15 30.14 6.85
CA GLU A 360 -7.01 29.39 7.36
C GLU A 360 -7.30 28.77 8.75
N GLN A 361 -8.04 29.47 9.62
CA GLN A 361 -8.48 28.91 10.91
C GLN A 361 -9.47 27.76 10.72
N ALA A 362 -10.40 27.87 9.78
CA ALA A 362 -11.36 26.82 9.46
C ALA A 362 -10.65 25.56 8.92
N TRP A 363 -9.67 25.74 8.03
CA TRP A 363 -8.85 24.62 7.53
C TRP A 363 -8.05 23.95 8.65
N GLN A 364 -7.39 24.73 9.51
CA GLN A 364 -6.65 24.20 10.66
C GLN A 364 -7.56 23.48 11.66
N CYS A 365 -8.80 23.95 11.85
CA CYS A 365 -9.80 23.29 12.69
C CYS A 365 -10.20 21.93 12.12
N LEU A 366 -10.56 21.85 10.84
CA LEU A 366 -10.89 20.58 10.18
C LEU A 366 -9.75 19.58 10.25
N ARG A 367 -8.52 20.05 10.01
CA ARG A 367 -7.33 19.22 10.13
C ARG A 367 -7.12 18.73 11.56
N LYS A 368 -7.26 19.61 12.55
CA LYS A 368 -7.10 19.21 13.95
C LYS A 368 -8.12 18.13 14.32
N MET A 369 -9.36 18.27 13.88
CA MET A 369 -10.41 17.26 14.08
C MET A 369 -10.08 15.94 13.38
N ALA A 370 -9.53 15.98 12.17
CA ALA A 370 -9.07 14.80 11.42
C ALA A 370 -7.99 14.03 12.21
N MET A 371 -6.99 14.76 12.73
CA MET A 371 -5.93 14.21 13.57
C MET A 371 -6.47 13.64 14.90
N ASP A 372 -7.34 14.37 15.60
CA ASP A 372 -7.89 13.94 16.89
C ASP A 372 -8.81 12.70 16.77
N LYS A 373 -9.36 12.46 15.56
CA LYS A 373 -10.27 11.33 15.27
C LYS A 373 -9.65 10.21 14.45
N ASN A 374 -8.38 10.32 14.04
CA ASN A 374 -7.71 9.38 13.14
C ASN A 374 -8.52 9.15 11.84
N GLN A 375 -9.12 10.21 11.29
CA GLN A 375 -9.96 10.17 10.09
C GLN A 375 -9.40 11.12 9.03
N ARG A 376 -9.72 10.87 7.76
CA ARG A 376 -9.30 11.78 6.68
C ARG A 376 -10.05 13.11 6.79
N MET A 377 -9.40 14.21 6.40
CA MET A 377 -10.04 15.52 6.46
C MET A 377 -11.35 15.62 5.65
N VAL A 378 -11.46 14.88 4.54
CA VAL A 378 -12.71 14.79 3.75
C VAL A 378 -13.84 14.08 4.50
N GLU A 379 -13.53 13.08 5.34
CA GLU A 379 -14.54 12.36 6.14
C GLU A 379 -15.10 13.26 7.23
N ILE A 380 -14.25 14.05 7.88
CA ILE A 380 -14.66 15.10 8.82
C ILE A 380 -15.52 16.15 8.11
N ALA A 381 -15.13 16.57 6.91
CA ALA A 381 -15.91 17.51 6.12
C ALA A 381 -17.31 16.94 5.79
N ARG A 382 -17.39 15.66 5.39
CA ARG A 382 -18.67 14.97 5.15
C ARG A 382 -19.51 14.87 6.43
N ALA A 383 -18.91 14.48 7.56
CA ALA A 383 -19.59 14.42 8.85
C ALA A 383 -20.12 15.79 9.31
N LEU A 384 -19.37 16.86 9.06
CA LEU A 384 -19.81 18.22 9.36
C LEU A 384 -20.97 18.65 8.44
N LEU A 385 -20.94 18.26 7.17
CA LEU A 385 -22.01 18.54 6.20
C LEU A 385 -23.30 17.76 6.50
N THR A 386 -23.23 16.53 7.01
CA THR A 386 -24.42 15.76 7.40
C THR A 386 -25.07 16.33 8.67
N VAL A 387 -24.25 16.79 9.63
CA VAL A 387 -24.71 17.41 10.88
C VAL A 387 -25.09 18.88 10.70
N ARG A 388 -24.98 19.44 9.48
CA ARG A 388 -25.37 20.83 9.15
C ARG A 388 -26.76 21.22 9.66
N ALA A 389 -27.71 20.29 9.64
CA ALA A 389 -29.08 20.54 10.10
C ALA A 389 -29.19 20.83 11.61
N LEU A 390 -28.19 20.44 12.41
CA LEU A 390 -28.15 20.67 13.86
C LEU A 390 -27.48 22.01 14.24
N TRP A 391 -26.79 22.68 13.31
CA TRP A 391 -26.27 24.02 13.58
C TRP A 391 -27.37 25.06 13.38
N PRO A 392 -27.74 25.83 14.43
CA PRO A 392 -28.77 26.83 14.30
C PRO A 392 -28.36 27.87 13.26
N LEU A 393 -29.28 28.15 12.34
CA LEU A 393 -29.25 29.35 11.51
C LEU A 393 -29.36 30.53 12.47
N THR A 394 -28.25 31.11 12.92
CA THR A 394 -28.29 32.44 13.52
C THR A 394 -28.68 33.40 12.39
N PRO A 395 -29.85 34.04 12.45
CA PRO A 395 -30.18 35.09 11.50
C PRO A 395 -29.15 36.20 11.73
N LYS A 396 -28.50 36.67 10.66
CA LYS A 396 -27.81 37.96 10.70
C LYS A 396 -28.89 39.03 10.84
N GLU A 397 -29.00 39.64 12.02
CA GLU A 397 -29.68 40.94 12.22
C GLU A 397 -28.83 42.08 11.66
#